data_AF-A0A379LPI8-F1
#
_entry.id   AF-A0A379LPI8-F1
#
_cell.length_a   1.000
_cell.length_b   1.000
_cell.length_c   1.000
_cell.angle_alpha   90.00
_cell.angle_beta   90.00
_cell.angle_gamma   90.00
#
_symmetry.space_group_name_H-M   'P 1'
#
loop_
_entity.id
_entity.type
_entity.pdbx_description
1 polymer ?
#
loop_
_entity_poly.entity_id
_entity_poly.type
_entity_poly.pdbx_seq_one_letter_code
_entity_poly.pdbx_strand_id
1 'polypeptide(L)'
;MSDIKSLEQKRQEALDKANRLKQQIDKKVNGQKFVLGGMLMAIAEAEPDRIPQILADIDKYVTRKADIKRLEGFKQDLATNVPEEENNTLSGQIRPLTDGINF
;
A
#
# COMPACT_ATOMS: atom_id res chain seq x y z
N MET A 1 55.17 7.26 5.54
CA MET A 1 54.19 6.63 6.46
C MET A 1 53.16 7.61 7.04
N SER A 2 53.47 8.91 7.16
CA SER A 2 52.54 9.96 7.62
C SER A 2 51.31 10.14 6.71
N ASP A 3 51.52 10.18 5.39
CA ASP A 3 50.46 10.52 4.43
C ASP A 3 49.40 9.42 4.26
N ILE A 4 49.79 8.16 4.47
CA ILE A 4 48.88 7.01 4.41
C ILE A 4 47.88 7.07 5.58
N LYS A 5 48.34 7.40 6.79
CA LYS A 5 47.45 7.59 7.96
C LYS A 5 46.48 8.76 7.77
N SER A 6 46.93 9.85 7.12
CA SER A 6 46.10 11.00 6.77
C SER A 6 45.02 10.67 5.73
N LEU A 7 45.35 9.88 4.71
CA LEU A 7 44.38 9.42 3.71
C LEU A 7 43.35 8.46 4.30
N GLU A 8 43.78 7.58 5.21
CA GLU A 8 42.90 6.65 5.90
C GLU A 8 41.93 7.38 6.84
N GLN A 9 42.39 8.41 7.55
CA GLN A 9 41.54 9.30 8.34
C GLN A 9 40.51 10.03 7.46
N LYS A 10 40.93 10.63 6.34
CA LYS A 10 40.01 11.29 5.39
C LYS A 10 38.97 10.32 4.82
N ARG A 11 39.37 9.07 4.54
CA ARG A 11 38.44 8.02 4.09
C ARG A 11 37.42 7.70 5.18
N GLN A 12 37.86 7.55 6.42
CA GLN A 12 36.97 7.25 7.53
C GLN A 12 35.97 8.40 7.78
N GLU A 13 36.43 9.65 7.75
CA GLU A 13 35.56 10.83 7.85
C GLU A 13 34.52 10.90 6.72
N ALA A 14 34.93 10.57 5.50
CA ALA A 14 34.02 10.52 4.35
C ALA A 14 32.97 9.41 4.50
N LEU A 15 33.37 8.22 4.98
CA LEU A 15 32.45 7.11 5.26
C LEU A 15 31.45 7.47 6.37
N ASP A 16 31.91 8.09 7.44
CA ASP A 16 31.06 8.53 8.55
C ASP A 16 30.06 9.59 8.09
N LYS A 17 30.51 10.55 7.27
CA LYS A 17 29.64 11.55 6.66
C LYS A 17 28.59 10.90 5.75
N ALA A 18 28.99 9.94 4.91
CA ALA A 18 28.07 9.20 4.05
C ALA A 18 27.02 8.43 4.87
N ASN A 19 27.43 7.77 5.96
CA ASN A 19 26.53 7.05 6.85
C ASN A 19 25.50 7.98 7.51
N ARG A 20 25.92 9.16 7.99
CA ARG A 20 25.00 10.16 8.55
C ARG A 20 24.00 10.67 7.52
N LEU A 21 24.44 10.94 6.29
CA LEU A 21 23.56 11.36 5.20
C LEU A 21 22.55 10.28 4.85
N LYS A 22 22.98 9.02 4.76
CA LYS A 22 22.10 7.88 4.53
C LYS A 22 21.01 7.78 5.61
N GLN A 23 21.37 7.87 6.88
CA GLN A 23 20.40 7.86 7.99
C GLN A 23 19.38 9.00 7.91
N GLN A 24 19.81 10.20 7.52
CA GLN A 24 18.90 11.34 7.34
C GLN A 24 17.93 11.11 6.17
N ILE A 25 18.41 10.53 5.07
CA ILE A 25 17.57 10.16 3.92
C ILE A 25 16.55 9.11 4.34
N ASP A 26 16.98 8.03 4.99
CA ASP A 26 16.10 6.96 5.45
C ASP A 26 15.02 7.49 6.40
N LYS A 27 15.38 8.40 7.32
CA LYS A 27 14.43 9.07 8.21
C LYS A 27 13.39 9.89 7.45
N LYS A 28 13.81 10.68 6.46
CA LYS A 28 12.89 11.49 5.62
C LYS A 28 11.97 10.61 4.80
N VAL A 29 12.50 9.57 4.16
CA VAL A 29 11.73 8.62 3.34
C VAL A 29 10.70 7.89 4.19
N ASN A 30 11.08 7.43 5.39
CA ASN A 30 10.14 6.79 6.30
C ASN A 30 9.05 7.76 6.75
N GLY A 31 9.39 9.01 7.09
CA GLY A 31 8.41 10.04 7.43
C GLY A 31 7.40 10.30 6.30
N GLN A 32 7.86 10.37 5.05
CA GLN A 32 6.98 10.53 3.88
C GLN A 32 6.04 9.34 3.70
N LYS A 33 6.51 8.11 3.93
CA LYS A 33 5.66 6.90 3.87
C LYS A 33 4.56 6.91 4.93
N PHE A 34 4.85 7.38 6.14
CA PHE A 34 3.84 7.54 7.19
C PHE A 34 2.76 8.54 6.78
N VAL A 35 3.14 9.68 6.19
CA VAL A 35 2.19 10.68 5.70
C VAL A 35 1.30 10.11 4.59
N LEU A 36 1.86 9.38 3.63
CA LEU A 36 1.09 8.74 2.55
C LEU A 36 0.12 7.68 3.09
N GLY A 37 0.55 6.86 4.05
CA GLY A 37 -0.33 5.90 4.71
C GLY A 37 -1.51 6.58 5.41
N GLY A 38 -1.24 7.62 6.21
CA GLY A 38 -2.29 8.40 6.88
C GLY A 38 -3.25 9.08 5.89
N MET A 39 -2.73 9.59 4.77
CA MET A 39 -3.57 10.18 3.70
C MET A 39 -4.50 9.14 3.08
N LEU A 40 -4.01 7.93 2.80
CA LEU A 40 -4.84 6.85 2.25
C LEU A 40 -5.92 6.39 3.23
N MET A 41 -5.64 6.35 4.53
CA MET A 41 -6.66 6.07 5.56
C MET A 41 -7.72 7.17 5.59
N ALA A 42 -7.32 8.44 5.58
CA ALA A 42 -8.27 9.56 5.59
C ALA A 42 -9.18 9.55 4.34
N ILE A 43 -8.63 9.17 3.18
CA ILE A 43 -9.43 8.95 1.95
C ILE A 43 -10.42 7.81 2.15
N ALA A 44 -9.98 6.67 2.70
CA ALA A 44 -10.85 5.52 2.93
C ALA A 44 -11.98 5.83 3.93
N GLU A 45 -11.72 6.64 4.96
CA GLU A 45 -12.73 7.09 5.91
C GLU A 45 -13.74 8.06 5.28
N ALA A 46 -13.28 8.98 4.43
CA ALA A 46 -14.15 9.99 3.79
C ALA A 46 -14.90 9.44 2.57
N GLU A 47 -14.30 8.50 1.85
CA GLU A 47 -14.79 7.94 0.58
C GLU A 47 -14.63 6.40 0.58
N PRO A 48 -15.47 5.65 1.33
CA PRO A 48 -15.32 4.20 1.47
C PRO A 48 -15.33 3.42 0.14
N ASP A 49 -16.06 3.91 -0.87
CA ASP A 49 -16.13 3.33 -2.21
C ASP A 49 -14.76 3.29 -2.93
N ARG A 50 -13.78 4.07 -2.45
CA ARG A 50 -12.42 4.06 -3.00
C ARG A 50 -11.54 2.96 -2.43
N ILE A 51 -11.93 2.31 -1.33
CA ILE A 51 -11.15 1.27 -0.67
C ILE A 51 -10.79 0.12 -1.63
N PRO A 52 -11.71 -0.44 -2.44
CA PRO A 52 -11.37 -1.52 -3.37
C PRO A 52 -10.27 -1.13 -4.37
N GLN A 53 -10.34 0.09 -4.92
CA GLN A 53 -9.34 0.60 -5.86
C GLN A 53 -7.98 0.84 -5.18
N ILE A 54 -7.97 1.37 -3.94
CA ILE A 54 -6.75 1.55 -3.16
C ILE A 54 -6.07 0.21 -2.89
N LEU A 55 -6.83 -0.81 -2.48
CA LEU A 55 -6.30 -2.15 -2.25
C LEU A 55 -5.74 -2.77 -3.54
N ALA A 56 -6.46 -2.64 -4.65
CA ALA A 56 -6.01 -3.12 -5.96
C ALA A 56 -4.71 -2.44 -6.42
N ASP A 57 -4.58 -1.13 -6.23
CA ASP A 57 -3.37 -0.39 -6.57
C ASP A 57 -2.18 -0.81 -5.70
N ILE A 58 -2.40 -1.07 -4.41
CA ILE A 58 -1.34 -1.59 -3.53
C ILE A 58 -0.88 -2.97 -4.01
N ASP A 59 -1.81 -3.87 -4.36
CA ASP A 59 -1.48 -5.19 -4.88
C ASP A 59 -0.72 -5.14 -6.21
N LYS A 60 -1.08 -4.20 -7.08
CA LYS A 60 -0.45 -4.01 -8.38
C LYS A 60 0.95 -3.40 -8.31
N TYR A 61 1.13 -2.36 -7.50
CA TYR A 61 2.36 -1.55 -7.52
C TYR A 61 3.37 -1.93 -6.43
N VAL A 62 2.97 -2.64 -5.37
CA VAL A 62 3.90 -3.09 -4.32
C VAL A 62 4.38 -4.51 -4.60
N THR A 63 5.51 -4.61 -5.31
CA THR A 63 6.02 -5.90 -5.82
C THR A 63 7.10 -6.53 -4.93
N ARG A 64 7.74 -5.74 -4.06
CA ARG A 64 8.81 -6.24 -3.19
C ARG A 64 8.23 -6.99 -1.99
N LYS A 65 8.55 -8.28 -1.85
CA LYS A 65 8.08 -9.14 -0.73
C LYS A 65 8.20 -8.50 0.66
N ALA A 66 9.29 -7.78 0.92
CA ALA A 66 9.51 -7.11 2.19
C ALA A 66 8.51 -5.95 2.43
N ASP A 67 8.10 -5.26 1.38
CA ASP A 67 7.14 -4.16 1.46
C ASP A 67 5.70 -4.68 1.49
N ILE A 68 5.41 -5.78 0.77
CA ILE A 68 4.14 -6.51 0.88
C ILE A 68 3.85 -6.88 2.34
N LYS A 69 4.81 -7.53 3.01
CA LYS A 69 4.69 -7.89 4.44
C LYS A 69 4.47 -6.69 5.36
N ARG A 70 5.08 -5.55 5.05
CA ARG A 70 4.90 -4.32 5.85
C ARG A 70 3.50 -3.72 5.70
N LEU A 71 2.85 -3.95 4.57
CA LEU A 71 1.52 -3.42 4.27
C LEU A 71 0.37 -4.36 4.66
N GLU A 72 0.66 -5.58 5.13
CA GLU A 72 -0.40 -6.54 5.53
C GLU A 72 -1.36 -5.95 6.57
N GLY A 73 -0.83 -5.34 7.64
CA GLY A 73 -1.66 -4.69 8.65
C GLY A 73 -2.48 -3.52 8.08
N PHE A 74 -1.84 -2.68 7.25
CA PHE A 74 -2.52 -1.56 6.59
C PHE A 74 -3.68 -2.01 5.68
N LYS A 75 -3.50 -3.10 4.94
CA LYS A 75 -4.58 -3.68 4.11
C LYS A 75 -5.73 -4.23 4.95
N GLN A 76 -5.42 -4.86 6.09
CA GLN A 76 -6.45 -5.36 7.01
C GLN A 76 -7.28 -4.21 7.60
N ASP A 77 -6.61 -3.13 8.03
CA ASP A 77 -7.28 -1.94 8.56
C ASP A 77 -8.19 -1.29 7.50
N LEU A 78 -7.73 -1.19 6.25
CA LEU A 78 -8.55 -0.70 5.14
C LEU A 78 -9.75 -1.61 4.84
N ALA A 79 -9.52 -2.93 4.76
CA ALA A 79 -10.56 -3.90 4.40
C ALA A 79 -11.71 -3.95 5.42
N THR A 80 -11.44 -3.63 6.69
CA THR A 80 -12.45 -3.56 7.75
C THR A 80 -13.46 -2.42 7.55
N ASN A 81 -13.10 -1.41 6.75
CA ASN A 81 -13.95 -0.25 6.46
C ASN A 81 -14.67 -0.35 5.11
N VAL A 82 -14.56 -1.49 4.42
CA VAL A 82 -15.32 -1.72 3.17
C VAL A 82 -16.81 -1.78 3.52
N PRO A 83 -17.66 -0.92 2.93
CA PRO A 83 -19.09 -1.07 3.06
C PRO A 83 -19.48 -2.46 2.55
N GLU A 84 -20.20 -3.23 3.36
CA GLU A 84 -20.85 -4.47 2.89
C GLU A 84 -21.81 -4.07 1.77
N GLU A 85 -21.38 -4.17 0.51
CA GLU A 85 -22.33 -4.09 -0.60
C GLU A 85 -23.33 -5.23 -0.41
N GLU A 86 -24.59 -4.85 -0.17
CA GLU A 86 -25.73 -5.75 -0.11
C GLU A 86 -25.70 -6.68 -1.31
N ASN A 87 -25.30 -7.93 -1.07
CA ASN A 87 -25.51 -9.05 -1.99
C ASN A 87 -27.01 -9.37 -2.04
N ASN A 88 -27.84 -8.46 -2.55
CA ASN A 88 -29.23 -8.76 -2.86
C ASN A 88 -29.32 -9.33 -4.28
N THR A 89 -28.98 -10.61 -4.37
CA THR A 89 -29.59 -11.62 -5.24
C THR A 89 -30.50 -11.10 -6.36
N LEU A 90 -29.93 -10.90 -7.57
CA LEU A 90 -30.68 -11.01 -8.83
C LEU A 90 -30.95 -12.49 -9.19
N SER A 91 -31.37 -13.29 -8.22
CA SER A 91 -31.85 -14.66 -8.41
C SER A 91 -33.38 -14.63 -8.44
N GLY A 92 -33.96 -14.17 -9.55
CA GLY A 92 -35.40 -13.97 -9.61
C GLY A 92 -35.99 -13.65 -10.98
N GLN A 93 -35.38 -14.08 -12.08
CA GLN A 93 -36.05 -14.07 -13.39
C GLN A 93 -35.72 -15.31 -14.20
N ILE A 94 -36.36 -16.43 -13.87
CA ILE A 94 -36.71 -17.44 -14.87
C ILE A 94 -38.23 -17.52 -14.89
N ARG A 95 -38.86 -16.83 -15.85
CA ARG A 95 -40.26 -17.09 -16.18
C ARG A 95 -40.29 -18.38 -17.03
N PRO A 96 -41.08 -19.40 -16.69
CA PRO A 96 -41.34 -20.48 -17.63
C PRO A 96 -42.19 -19.94 -18.78
N LEU A 97 -41.69 -20.06 -20.01
CA LEU A 97 -42.48 -19.87 -21.23
C LEU A 97 -43.44 -21.06 -21.34
N THR A 98 -44.65 -20.91 -20.81
CA THR A 98 -45.77 -21.79 -21.16
C THR A 98 -46.43 -21.26 -22.42
N ASP A 99 -45.92 -21.65 -23.58
CA ASP A 99 -46.70 -21.55 -24.82
C ASP A 99 -47.64 -22.77 -24.89
N GLY A 100 -48.86 -22.57 -24.38
CA GLY A 100 -49.99 -23.41 -24.72
C GLY A 100 -50.40 -23.14 -26.16
N ILE A 101 -49.95 -24.00 -27.09
CA ILE A 101 -50.55 -24.13 -28.41
C ILE A 101 -51.91 -24.80 -28.19
N ASN A 102 -52.98 -24.03 -28.32
CA ASN A 102 -54.35 -24.56 -28.44
C ASN A 102 -54.58 -25.09 -29.86
N PHE A 103 -55.32 -26.20 -29.91
CA PHE A 103 -55.73 -26.99 -31.08
C PHE A 103 -56.27 -26.19 -32.27
#